data_AF-A0AAD7BDI3-F1
#
_entry.id   AF-A0AAD7BDI3-F1
#
_cell.length_a   1.000
_cell.length_b   1.000
_cell.length_c   1.000
_cell.angle_alpha   90.00
_cell.angle_beta   90.00
_cell.angle_gamma   90.00
#
_symmetry.space_group_name_H-M   'P 1'
#
loop_
_entity.id
_entity.type
_entity.pdbx_description
1 polymer ?
#
loop_
_entity_poly.entity_id
_entity_poly.type
_entity_poly.pdbx_seq_one_letter_code
_entity_poly.pdbx_strand_id
1 'polypeptide(L)' 'LSAMLAEVTTNSSYLQAAEEAAAFIQTHLSNPGGFVQEQMQIHDQDACFVWPSSVPTNSGLMIEGLSILYSITRNTTVL' A
#
# COMPACT_ATOMS: atom_id res chain seq x y z
N LEU A 1 4.87 7.37 2.44
CA LEU A 1 5.88 7.97 3.37
C LEU A 1 7.05 7.03 3.64
N SER A 2 6.83 5.85 4.21
CA SER A 2 7.92 4.92 4.57
C SER A 2 8.87 4.60 3.42
N ALA A 3 8.36 4.42 2.18
CA ALA A 3 9.20 4.20 1.00
C ALA A 3 10.18 5.37 0.73
N MET A 4 9.69 6.61 0.78
CA MET A 4 10.54 7.82 0.66
C MET A 4 11.58 7.88 1.79
N LEU A 5 11.16 7.59 3.03
CA LEU A 5 12.08 7.57 4.17
C LEU A 5 13.16 6.49 4.00
N ALA A 6 12.80 5.31 3.51
CA ALA A 6 13.75 4.25 3.20
C ALA A 6 14.76 4.68 2.12
N GLU A 7 14.29 5.36 1.07
CA GLU A 7 15.13 5.88 -0.02
C GLU A 7 16.15 6.91 0.48
N VAL A 8 15.72 7.90 1.27
CA VAL A 8 16.63 8.99 1.70
C VAL A 8 17.51 8.63 2.88
N THR A 9 17.09 7.69 3.73
CA THR A 9 17.85 7.33 4.95
C THR A 9 18.61 6.02 4.83
N THR A 10 18.28 5.15 3.87
CA THR A 10 18.79 3.77 3.79
C THR A 10 18.49 2.93 5.04
N ASN A 11 17.50 3.35 5.86
CA ASN A 11 17.15 2.66 7.10
C ASN A 11 16.19 1.50 6.82
N SER A 12 16.60 0.30 7.22
CA SER A 12 15.84 -0.94 7.01
C SER A 12 14.48 -0.96 7.70
N SER A 13 14.28 -0.24 8.81
CA SER A 13 12.97 -0.15 9.47
C SER A 13 11.94 0.56 8.59
N TYR A 14 12.34 1.59 7.85
CA TYR A 14 11.43 2.26 6.91
C TYR A 14 11.16 1.41 5.67
N LEU A 15 12.16 0.65 5.21
CA LEU A 15 11.97 -0.30 4.12
C LEU A 15 10.95 -1.37 4.51
N GLN A 16 11.13 -2.01 5.66
CA GLN A 16 10.21 -3.01 6.18
C GLN A 16 8.79 -2.45 6.34
N ALA A 17 8.65 -1.27 6.96
CA ALA A 17 7.35 -0.64 7.12
C ALA A 17 6.66 -0.31 5.78
N ALA A 18 7.44 0.02 4.74
CA ALA A 18 6.92 0.27 3.41
C ALA A 18 6.44 -1.02 2.72
N GLU A 19 7.20 -2.11 2.84
CA GLU A 19 6.85 -3.43 2.31
C GLU A 19 5.58 -3.99 2.99
N GLU A 20 5.50 -3.91 4.32
CA GLU A 20 4.33 -4.36 5.09
C GLU A 20 3.07 -3.55 4.73
N ALA A 21 3.19 -2.22 4.61
CA ALA A 21 2.08 -1.38 4.22
C ALA A 21 1.61 -1.68 2.77
N ALA A 22 2.54 -1.87 1.84
CA ALA A 22 2.22 -2.22 0.45
C ALA A 22 1.49 -3.56 0.37
N ALA A 23 1.98 -4.57 1.09
CA ALA A 23 1.36 -5.89 1.16
C ALA A 23 -0.05 -5.83 1.76
N PHE A 24 -0.26 -5.05 2.82
CA PHE A 24 -1.57 -4.85 3.42
C PHE A 24 -2.56 -4.23 2.43
N ILE A 25 -2.17 -3.16 1.73
CA ILE A 25 -3.02 -2.46 0.75
C ILE A 25 -3.38 -3.39 -0.42
N GLN A 26 -2.41 -4.13 -0.97
CA GLN A 26 -2.67 -5.10 -2.04
C GLN A 26 -3.63 -6.20 -1.58
N THR A 27 -3.41 -6.76 -0.38
CA THR A 27 -4.18 -7.91 0.09
C THR A 27 -5.60 -7.54 0.51
N HIS A 28 -5.77 -6.38 1.14
CA HIS A 28 -6.99 -6.05 1.90
C HIS A 28 -7.78 -4.88 1.34
N LEU A 29 -7.15 -4.00 0.56
CA LEU A 29 -7.78 -2.78 0.05
C LEU A 29 -7.79 -2.73 -1.48
N SER A 30 -7.22 -3.69 -2.20
CA SER A 30 -7.30 -3.70 -3.66
C SER A 30 -8.48 -4.53 -4.15
N ASN A 31 -9.24 -4.00 -5.09
CA ASN A 31 -10.31 -4.76 -5.74
C ASN A 31 -9.76 -5.58 -6.94
N PRO A 32 -10.57 -6.49 -7.53
CA PRO A 32 -10.14 -7.27 -8.70
C PRO A 32 -9.75 -6.44 -9.95
N GLY A 33 -10.12 -5.16 -9.98
CA GLY A 33 -9.71 -4.22 -11.04
C GLY A 33 -8.35 -3.56 -10.79
N GLY A 34 -7.69 -3.87 -9.68
CA GLY A 34 -6.40 -3.26 -9.29
C GLY A 34 -6.53 -1.88 -8.65
N PHE A 35 -7.75 -1.43 -8.31
CA PHE A 35 -7.97 -0.14 -7.66
C PHE A 35 -7.95 -0.27 -6.15
N VAL A 36 -7.24 0.65 -5.50
CA VAL A 36 -7.25 0.79 -4.04
C VAL A 36 -8.59 1.40 -3.60
N GLN A 37 -9.28 0.66 -2.74
CA GLN A 37 -10.52 1.04 -2.08
C GLN A 37 -10.29 2.13 -1.04
N GLU A 38 -11.37 2.84 -0.69
CA GLU A 38 -11.29 4.02 0.17
C GLU A 38 -10.83 3.69 1.58
N GLN A 39 -11.46 2.69 2.19
CA GLN A 39 -11.19 2.36 3.59
C GLN A 39 -11.65 0.94 3.93
N MET A 40 -11.06 0.41 5.00
CA MET A 40 -11.56 -0.73 5.74
C MET A 40 -12.00 -0.24 7.12
N GLN A 41 -13.16 -0.70 7.55
CA GLN A 41 -13.71 -0.38 8.87
C GLN A 41 -14.26 -1.64 9.52
N ILE A 42 -14.35 -1.61 10.85
CA ILE A 42 -15.13 -2.60 11.59
C ILE A 42 -16.61 -2.29 11.34
N HIS A 43 -17.37 -3.25 10.85
CA HIS A 43 -18.81 -3.12 10.61
C HIS A 43 -19.52 -4.36 11.14
N ASP A 44 -20.40 -4.16 12.12
CA ASP A 44 -21.23 -5.17 12.79
C ASP A 44 -20.46 -6.38 13.37
N GLN A 45 -20.74 -6.75 14.62
CA GLN A 45 -20.18 -7.96 15.25
C GLN A 45 -18.67 -8.18 15.03
N ASP A 46 -17.89 -7.10 15.02
CA ASP A 46 -16.43 -7.11 14.82
C ASP A 46 -15.93 -7.65 13.46
N ALA A 47 -16.76 -7.64 12.41
CA ALA A 47 -16.34 -8.02 11.07
C ALA A 47 -15.62 -6.88 10.33
N CYS A 48 -14.53 -7.20 9.64
CA CYS A 48 -13.87 -6.25 8.73
C CYS A 48 -14.69 -6.08 7.45
N PHE A 49 -15.04 -4.83 7.13
CA PHE A 49 -15.74 -4.46 5.91
C PHE A 49 -14.88 -3.48 5.10
N VAL A 50 -14.70 -3.79 3.81
CA VAL A 50 -14.03 -2.90 2.85
C VAL A 50 -15.09 -2.09 2.13
N TRP A 51 -14.99 -0.78 2.21
CA TRP A 51 -15.93 0.11 1.56
C TRP A 51 -15.72 0.07 0.03
N PRO A 52 -16.73 -0.23 -0.81
CA PRO A 52 -16.56 -0.51 -2.24
C PRO A 52 -16.31 0.74 -3.11
N SER A 53 -16.05 1.89 -2.48
CA SER A 53 -15.69 3.12 -3.20
C SER A 53 -14.20 3.13 -3.48
N SER A 54 -13.82 3.59 -4.66
CA SER A 54 -12.42 3.86 -5.00
C SER A 54 -12.26 5.33 -5.33
N VAL A 55 -11.28 5.97 -4.67
CA VAL A 55 -10.88 7.34 -4.98
C VAL A 55 -9.54 7.27 -5.71
N PRO A 56 -9.39 7.90 -6.89
CA PRO A 56 -8.18 7.80 -7.70
C PRO A 56 -6.88 8.10 -6.95
N THR A 57 -6.94 9.03 -5.99
CA THR A 57 -5.80 9.42 -5.14
C THR A 57 -5.19 8.24 -4.39
N ASN A 58 -5.98 7.29 -3.90
CA ASN A 58 -5.46 6.15 -3.13
C ASN A 58 -4.61 5.22 -4.01
N SER A 59 -5.09 4.98 -5.23
CA SER A 59 -4.34 4.19 -6.21
C SER A 59 -3.09 4.93 -6.67
N GLY A 60 -3.18 6.26 -6.88
CA GLY A 60 -2.02 7.09 -7.22
C GLY A 60 -0.92 7.08 -6.16
N LEU A 61 -1.29 7.26 -4.88
CA LEU A 61 -0.35 7.20 -3.76
C LEU A 61 0.29 5.82 -3.59
N MET A 62 -0.48 4.75 -3.84
CA MET A 62 0.05 3.39 -3.84
C MET A 62 1.09 3.21 -4.97
N ILE A 63 0.77 3.61 -6.20
CA ILE A 63 1.68 3.54 -7.35
C ILE A 63 2.97 4.34 -7.08
N GLU A 64 2.87 5.54 -6.50
CA GLU A 64 4.03 6.34 -6.10
C GLU A 64 4.92 5.58 -5.11
N GLY A 65 4.33 5.02 -4.04
CA GLY A 65 5.05 4.23 -3.05
C GLY A 65 5.73 3.00 -3.62
N LEU A 66 5.03 2.25 -4.49
CA LEU A 66 5.57 1.07 -5.18
C LEU A 66 6.72 1.44 -6.12
N SER A 67 6.61 2.57 -6.82
CA SER A 67 7.67 3.04 -7.73
C SER A 67 8.98 3.33 -6.99
N ILE A 68 8.88 3.92 -5.80
CA ILE A 68 10.04 4.17 -4.92
C ILE A 68 10.58 2.87 -4.34
N LEU A 69 9.71 1.97 -3.87
CA LEU A 69 10.14 0.65 -3.41
C LEU A 69 10.90 -0.10 -4.50
N TYR A 70 10.39 -0.07 -5.74
CA TYR A 70 11.08 -0.67 -6.88
C TYR A 70 12.42 0.00 -7.18
N SER A 71 12.51 1.34 -7.08
CA SER A 71 13.77 2.07 -7.35
C SER A 71 14.90 1.66 -6.41
N ILE A 72 14.58 1.42 -5.13
CA ILE A 72 15.56 1.12 -4.08
C ILE A 72 15.83 -0.38 -3.89
N THR A 73 14.84 -1.25 -4.15
CA THR A 73 14.99 -2.70 -3.94
C THR A 73 15.27 -3.49 -5.22
N ARG A 74 14.89 -2.96 -6.39
CA ARG A 74 14.83 -3.69 -7.68
C ARG A 74 13.97 -4.96 -7.63
N ASN A 75 13.09 -5.09 -6.65
CA ASN A 75 12.19 -6.23 -6.50
C ASN A 75 10.97 -6.06 -7.40
N THR A 76 10.82 -6.90 -8.44
CA THR A 76 9.66 -6.83 -9.34
C THR A 76 8.37 -7.33 -8.70
N THR A 77 8.44 -8.01 -7.56
CA THR A 77 7.26 -8.53 -6.84
C THR A 77 6.44 -7.41 -6.20
N VAL A 78 7.00 -6.20 -6.08
CA VAL A 78 6.25 -5.02 -5.59
C VAL A 78 5.40 -4.35 -6.68
N LEU A 79 5.51 -4.77 -7.95
CA LEU A 79 4.70 -4.29 -9.08
C LEU A 79 3.61 -5.31 -9.42
#